data_AF-A0A1G7XF31-F1
#
_entry.id   AF-A0A1G7XF31-F1
#
_cell.length_a   1.000
_cell.length_b   1.000
_cell.length_c   1.000
_cell.angle_alpha   90.00
_cell.angle_beta   90.00
_cell.angle_gamma   90.00
#
_symmetry.space_group_name_H-M   'P 1'
#
loop_
_entity.id
_entity.type
_entity.pdbx_description
1 polymer ?
#
loop_
_entity_poly.entity_id
_entity_poly.type
_entity_poly.pdbx_seq_one_letter_code
_entity_poly.pdbx_strand_id
1 'polypeptide(L)'
;MNVKSWRTAGLTLAVGAALVLSGCAQGDSTPSASSGASGEATGEPIKVAIIPPSTGSLAELGEDAANGWQYAVDEVNAAGGVDGHPVELIVKETDGTVPTTIRAMTEAVSQDGAQYISGVMTSPEHVAVFQQATSLGVLAINHIGRADNLVGEACSPNGFTTTQSNGVIIEAISQVLPDIPGQKWALLNADYSTGHDAQEEITRAIDATGGEVVSDQFVPLGTTDFGSQITQIMESGADALALTVYGADLVAFVNQAEQYGLSDSVESTIAIASLTENLFPAIGDKVGGWYGNVGYDVTWDSELNQAFVEGYTEEYGEAPYYFPADAYNAALALFAAIEDAGSIAPDDVKASLETITYEGLNGEVTMRADDHRLLTPVFVSEVAEGADGPAWQTLTELSAEDLDIPVDPACSM
;
A
#
# COMPACT_ATOMS: atom_id res chain seq x y z
N MET A 1 -31.49 14.98 2.43
CA MET A 1 -32.67 14.75 3.29
C MET A 1 -32.17 14.51 4.71
N ASN A 2 -32.53 15.42 5.62
CA ASN A 2 -32.40 15.43 7.09
C ASN A 2 -31.54 14.36 7.79
N VAL A 3 -30.36 14.81 8.24
CA VAL A 3 -29.59 14.25 9.35
C VAL A 3 -30.35 14.50 10.66
N LYS A 4 -30.59 13.45 11.44
CA LYS A 4 -31.31 13.51 12.73
C LYS A 4 -30.31 13.56 13.88
N SER A 5 -30.29 14.70 14.56
CA SER A 5 -29.57 14.96 15.81
C SER A 5 -30.29 14.34 17.01
N TRP A 6 -29.57 13.60 17.85
CA TRP A 6 -30.04 13.22 19.19
C TRP A 6 -29.18 13.90 20.25
N ARG A 7 -29.77 14.87 20.92
CA ARG A 7 -29.25 15.52 22.13
C ARG A 7 -30.19 15.21 23.31
N THR A 8 -29.55 14.77 24.40
CA THR A 8 -29.82 15.08 25.82
C THR A 8 -31.11 14.62 26.51
N ALA A 9 -30.91 13.80 27.54
CA ALA A 9 -31.42 13.98 28.91
C ALA A 9 -30.56 13.06 29.82
N GLY A 10 -29.86 13.48 30.87
CA GLY A 10 -30.21 14.48 31.86
C GLY A 10 -30.80 13.78 33.09
N LEU A 11 -29.96 13.27 34.00
CA LEU A 11 -30.38 13.05 35.39
C LEU A 11 -29.20 13.23 36.36
N THR A 12 -29.20 14.40 36.99
CA THR A 12 -28.38 14.80 38.13
C THR A 12 -28.88 14.10 39.39
N LEU A 13 -27.98 13.48 40.15
CA LEU A 13 -28.23 13.15 41.56
C LEU A 13 -26.96 13.45 42.36
N ALA A 14 -27.00 14.60 43.03
CA ALA A 14 -26.02 15.02 44.00
C ALA A 14 -26.46 14.56 45.40
N VAL A 15 -25.60 13.81 46.11
CA VAL A 15 -25.56 13.79 47.57
C VAL A 15 -24.10 13.68 47.99
N GLY A 16 -23.63 14.71 48.71
CA GLY A 16 -22.28 14.76 49.26
C GLY A 16 -22.17 14.07 50.62
N ALA A 17 -20.94 13.69 50.96
CA ALA A 17 -20.43 13.68 52.32
C ALA A 17 -18.90 13.73 52.26
N ALA A 18 -18.35 14.90 52.60
CA ALA A 18 -16.93 15.09 52.86
C ALA A 18 -16.58 14.48 54.23
N LEU A 19 -15.56 13.62 54.26
CA LEU A 19 -14.84 13.26 55.48
C LEU A 19 -13.35 13.45 55.22
N VAL A 20 -12.83 14.54 55.77
CA VAL A 20 -11.41 14.86 55.84
C VAL A 20 -10.85 14.14 57.07
N LEU A 21 -9.90 13.22 56.86
CA LEU A 21 -9.05 12.69 57.91
C LEU A 21 -7.60 12.93 57.51
N SER A 22 -6.99 13.94 58.12
CA SER A 22 -5.54 14.12 58.14
C SER A 22 -4.89 13.02 58.97
N GLY A 23 -3.98 12.27 58.35
CA GLY A 23 -3.05 11.37 59.03
C GLY A 23 -1.67 11.47 58.37
N CYS A 24 -0.70 12.05 59.08
CA CYS A 24 0.71 12.01 58.73
C CYS A 24 1.34 10.76 59.34
N ALA A 25 2.04 9.93 58.56
CA ALA A 25 3.25 9.21 58.96
C ALA A 25 3.87 8.39 57.81
N GLN A 26 5.13 8.73 57.49
CA GLN A 26 6.25 7.89 57.03
C GLN A 26 6.02 6.71 56.07
N GLY A 27 6.34 6.94 54.79
CA GLY A 27 7.45 6.29 54.09
C GLY A 27 7.43 4.78 53.89
N ASP A 28 6.85 4.33 52.77
CA ASP A 28 7.31 3.16 52.03
C ASP A 28 7.20 3.46 50.53
N SER A 29 8.34 3.51 49.87
CA SER A 29 8.49 3.74 48.43
C SER A 29 7.98 2.52 47.65
N THR A 30 6.72 2.58 47.23
CA THR A 30 6.15 1.69 46.21
C THR A 30 6.32 2.40 44.86
N PRO A 31 6.81 1.77 43.78
CA PRO A 31 6.90 2.42 42.48
C PRO A 31 5.47 2.73 42.04
N SER A 32 5.13 4.01 41.98
CA SER A 32 3.89 4.45 41.37
C SER A 32 4.03 4.16 39.89
N ALA A 33 3.30 3.17 39.38
CA ALA A 33 3.04 3.05 37.96
C ALA A 33 2.44 4.39 37.53
N SER A 34 3.20 5.14 36.71
CA SER A 34 2.66 6.29 36.00
C SER A 34 1.63 5.73 35.01
N SER A 35 0.36 5.75 35.40
CA SER A 35 -0.71 5.81 34.43
C SER A 35 -0.43 7.05 33.59
N GLY A 36 0.16 6.88 32.41
CA GLY A 36 0.26 7.92 31.41
C GLY A 36 -1.15 8.43 31.19
N ALA A 37 -1.44 9.63 31.71
CA ALA A 37 -2.60 10.34 31.25
C ALA A 37 -2.32 10.60 29.77
N SER A 38 -3.10 9.98 28.89
CA SER A 38 -3.20 10.33 27.47
C SER A 38 -3.59 11.81 27.41
N GLY A 39 -2.57 12.68 27.41
CA GLY A 39 -2.74 14.11 27.28
C GLY A 39 -3.18 14.38 25.85
N GLU A 40 -4.18 15.24 25.69
CA GLU A 40 -4.59 15.73 24.37
C GLU A 40 -3.37 16.40 23.70
N ALA A 41 -3.10 16.06 22.43
CA ALA A 41 -1.99 16.62 21.67
C ALA A 41 -2.14 18.14 21.59
N THR A 42 -1.11 18.90 21.98
CA THR A 42 -1.15 20.38 21.99
C THR A 42 -0.16 21.03 21.02
N GLY A 43 0.66 20.24 20.34
CA GLY A 43 1.60 20.70 19.33
C GLY A 43 0.91 21.28 18.10
N GLU A 44 1.69 21.95 17.25
CA GLU A 44 1.22 22.36 15.92
C GLU A 44 0.86 21.11 15.08
N PRO A 45 -0.26 21.09 14.33
CA PRO A 45 -0.63 19.90 13.59
C PRO A 45 0.37 19.51 12.50
N ILE A 46 0.64 18.20 12.39
CA ILE A 46 1.33 17.59 11.25
C ILE A 46 0.31 17.47 10.12
N LYS A 47 0.51 18.22 9.04
CA LYS A 47 -0.46 18.28 7.94
C LYS A 47 -0.05 17.41 6.77
N VAL A 48 -0.81 16.34 6.54
CA VAL A 48 -0.57 15.38 5.47
C VAL A 48 -1.69 15.48 4.44
N ALA A 49 -1.35 15.78 3.18
CA ALA A 49 -2.32 15.73 2.09
C ALA A 49 -2.45 14.31 1.56
N ILE A 50 -3.66 13.78 1.53
CA ILE A 50 -4.01 12.50 0.91
C ILE A 50 -4.76 12.83 -0.37
N ILE A 51 -4.26 12.39 -1.52
CA ILE A 51 -4.75 12.81 -2.85
C ILE A 51 -5.30 11.59 -3.63
N PRO A 52 -6.39 10.96 -3.16
CA PRO A 52 -6.89 9.73 -3.76
C PRO A 52 -7.75 10.01 -5.00
N PRO A 53 -7.74 9.14 -6.01
CA PRO A 53 -8.80 9.13 -7.02
C PRO A 53 -10.14 8.78 -6.34
N SER A 54 -11.19 9.57 -6.54
CA SER A 54 -12.55 9.27 -6.05
C SER A 54 -13.53 8.93 -7.16
N THR A 55 -13.06 8.93 -8.41
CA THR A 55 -13.82 8.56 -9.59
C THR A 55 -12.95 7.75 -10.57
N GLY A 56 -13.60 7.10 -11.53
CA GLY A 56 -12.90 6.24 -12.50
C GLY A 56 -12.66 4.83 -11.96
N SER A 57 -11.84 4.06 -12.66
CA SER A 57 -11.61 2.63 -12.40
C SER A 57 -10.80 2.35 -11.13
N LEU A 58 -10.13 3.36 -10.57
CA LEU A 58 -9.26 3.23 -9.40
C LEU A 58 -9.89 3.84 -8.13
N ALA A 59 -11.15 4.26 -8.18
CA ALA A 59 -11.80 4.97 -7.07
C ALA A 59 -11.86 4.14 -5.77
N GLU A 60 -12.18 2.85 -5.88
CA GLU A 60 -12.21 1.92 -4.74
C GLU A 60 -10.82 1.79 -4.10
N LEU A 61 -9.79 1.59 -4.91
CA LEU A 61 -8.40 1.53 -4.44
C LEU A 61 -7.97 2.85 -3.76
N GLY A 62 -8.46 3.99 -4.27
CA GLY A 62 -8.23 5.31 -3.68
C GLY A 62 -8.90 5.49 -2.32
N GLU A 63 -10.11 4.98 -2.17
CA GLU A 63 -10.83 4.94 -0.89
C GLU A 63 -10.08 4.06 0.12
N ASP A 64 -9.64 2.87 -0.29
CA ASP A 64 -8.91 1.94 0.59
C ASP A 64 -7.57 2.52 1.07
N ALA A 65 -6.81 3.16 0.17
CA ALA A 65 -5.58 3.87 0.54
C ALA A 65 -5.85 5.04 1.51
N ALA A 66 -6.95 5.78 1.31
CA ALA A 66 -7.34 6.85 2.22
C ALA A 66 -7.76 6.29 3.60
N ASN A 67 -8.45 5.15 3.63
CA ASN A 67 -8.82 4.45 4.86
C ASN A 67 -7.58 3.98 5.64
N GLY A 68 -6.56 3.44 4.96
CA GLY A 68 -5.29 3.06 5.59
C GLY A 68 -4.59 4.23 6.31
N TRP A 69 -4.52 5.39 5.66
CA TRP A 69 -4.00 6.63 6.26
C TRP A 69 -4.88 7.14 7.41
N GLN A 70 -6.20 7.12 7.23
CA GLN A 70 -7.14 7.60 8.25
C GLN A 70 -7.03 6.74 9.52
N TYR A 71 -6.97 5.43 9.38
CA TYR A 71 -6.79 4.50 10.49
C TYR A 71 -5.50 4.77 11.27
N ALA A 72 -4.36 4.91 10.58
CA ALA A 72 -3.09 5.26 11.21
C ALA A 72 -3.15 6.57 12.00
N VAL A 73 -3.82 7.58 11.43
CA VAL A 73 -3.99 8.89 12.07
C VAL A 73 -4.90 8.82 13.29
N ASP A 74 -5.98 8.06 13.23
CA ASP A 74 -6.90 7.89 14.36
C ASP A 74 -6.20 7.18 15.53
N GLU A 75 -5.41 6.13 15.26
CA GLU A 75 -4.62 5.44 16.27
C GLU A 75 -3.61 6.37 16.94
N VAL A 76 -2.78 7.07 16.15
CA VAL A 76 -1.73 7.92 16.71
C VAL A 76 -2.29 9.13 17.45
N ASN A 77 -3.38 9.72 16.96
CA ASN A 77 -4.04 10.84 17.63
C ASN A 77 -4.72 10.40 18.93
N ALA A 78 -5.33 9.20 18.97
CA ALA A 78 -5.88 8.63 20.19
C ALA A 78 -4.77 8.38 21.24
N ALA A 79 -3.55 8.09 20.79
CA ALA A 79 -2.36 7.95 21.63
C ALA A 79 -1.72 9.29 22.07
N GLY A 80 -2.23 10.44 21.61
CA GLY A 80 -1.72 11.77 21.96
C GLY A 80 -0.92 12.46 20.86
N GLY A 81 -0.98 11.95 19.63
CA GLY A 81 -0.26 12.46 18.47
C GLY A 81 1.19 11.97 18.40
N VAL A 82 1.89 12.35 17.33
CA VAL A 82 3.31 12.03 17.13
C VAL A 82 4.13 13.07 17.88
N ASP A 83 4.89 12.66 18.90
CA ASP A 83 5.63 13.58 19.78
C ASP A 83 4.77 14.73 20.36
N GLY A 84 3.49 14.47 20.60
CA GLY A 84 2.52 15.45 21.13
C GLY A 84 1.94 16.42 20.08
N HIS A 85 2.23 16.19 18.80
CA HIS A 85 1.64 16.88 17.67
C HIS A 85 0.49 16.05 17.06
N PRO A 86 -0.74 16.60 16.97
CA PRO A 86 -1.82 15.90 16.29
C PRO A 86 -1.55 15.82 14.78
N VAL A 87 -1.96 14.73 14.14
CA VAL A 87 -1.90 14.58 12.68
C VAL A 87 -3.26 14.99 12.08
N GLU A 88 -3.22 15.83 11.05
CA GLU A 88 -4.38 16.32 10.30
C GLU A 88 -4.27 15.88 8.84
N LEU A 89 -5.25 15.08 8.38
CA LEU A 89 -5.36 14.71 6.98
C LEU A 89 -6.10 15.78 6.17
N ILE A 90 -5.49 16.21 5.08
CA ILE A 90 -6.09 17.10 4.07
C ILE A 90 -6.41 16.25 2.85
N VAL A 91 -7.67 15.82 2.74
CA VAL A 91 -8.09 14.98 1.61
C VAL A 91 -8.41 15.86 0.40
N LYS A 92 -7.76 15.58 -0.74
CA LYS A 92 -8.01 16.24 -2.03
C LYS A 92 -8.30 15.21 -3.11
N GLU A 93 -9.57 14.91 -3.30
CA GLU A 93 -10.00 13.93 -4.29
C GLU A 93 -9.69 14.35 -5.74
N THR A 94 -9.41 13.35 -6.58
CA THR A 94 -9.08 13.54 -8.00
C THR A 94 -9.86 12.60 -8.92
N ASP A 95 -9.68 12.78 -10.24
CA ASP A 95 -10.11 11.81 -11.26
C ASP A 95 -9.01 10.78 -11.60
N GLY A 96 -7.94 10.70 -10.79
CA GLY A 96 -6.81 9.80 -11.00
C GLY A 96 -5.88 10.20 -12.15
N THR A 97 -5.93 11.45 -12.60
CA THR A 97 -5.06 11.96 -13.67
C THR A 97 -3.99 12.89 -13.14
N VAL A 98 -2.79 12.85 -13.75
CA VAL A 98 -1.68 13.75 -13.39
C VAL A 98 -2.10 15.23 -13.27
N PRO A 99 -2.87 15.82 -14.21
CA PRO A 99 -3.27 17.23 -14.08
C PRO A 99 -4.15 17.54 -12.87
N THR A 100 -5.04 16.63 -12.47
CA THR A 100 -5.90 16.85 -11.29
C THR A 100 -5.13 16.63 -9.99
N THR A 101 -4.23 15.65 -9.96
CA THR A 101 -3.33 15.38 -8.83
C THR A 101 -2.36 16.53 -8.56
N ILE A 102 -1.74 17.12 -9.58
CA ILE A 102 -0.85 18.28 -9.39
C ILE A 102 -1.60 19.53 -8.94
N ARG A 103 -2.83 19.75 -9.45
CA ARG A 103 -3.68 20.84 -8.96
C ARG A 103 -4.02 20.63 -7.48
N ALA A 104 -4.45 19.42 -7.12
CA ALA A 104 -4.77 19.06 -5.74
C ALA A 104 -3.58 19.24 -4.79
N MET A 105 -2.39 18.77 -5.18
CA MET A 105 -1.14 18.97 -4.43
C MET A 105 -0.85 20.46 -4.23
N THR A 106 -0.94 21.25 -5.30
CA THR A 106 -0.69 22.70 -5.24
C THR A 106 -1.68 23.40 -4.30
N GLU A 107 -2.96 23.03 -4.35
CA GLU A 107 -3.99 23.57 -3.46
C GLU A 107 -3.74 23.18 -2.00
N ALA A 108 -3.45 21.90 -1.72
CA ALA A 108 -3.17 21.42 -0.38
C ALA A 108 -1.97 22.14 0.26
N VAL A 109 -0.89 22.35 -0.50
CA VAL A 109 0.29 23.06 -0.01
C VAL A 109 0.00 24.54 0.17
N SER A 110 -0.51 25.21 -0.86
CA SER A 110 -0.60 26.69 -0.88
C SER A 110 -1.77 27.26 -0.08
N GLN A 111 -2.87 26.50 0.09
CA GLN A 111 -4.08 26.97 0.77
C GLN A 111 -4.22 26.36 2.16
N ASP A 112 -3.93 25.07 2.30
CA ASP A 112 -4.19 24.32 3.52
C ASP A 112 -2.93 24.10 4.37
N GLY A 113 -1.74 24.35 3.81
CA GLY A 113 -0.46 24.27 4.50
C GLY A 113 0.05 22.85 4.69
N ALA A 114 -0.27 21.94 3.77
CA ALA A 114 0.27 20.58 3.78
C ALA A 114 1.81 20.58 3.76
N GLN A 115 2.42 19.78 4.63
CA GLN A 115 3.87 19.58 4.75
C GLN A 115 4.31 18.26 4.10
N TYR A 116 3.40 17.30 4.07
CA TYR A 116 3.62 15.95 3.56
C TYR A 116 2.53 15.60 2.55
N ILE A 117 2.86 14.83 1.51
CA ILE A 117 1.95 14.40 0.46
C ILE A 117 1.97 12.86 0.36
N SER A 118 0.81 12.22 0.37
CA SER A 118 0.64 10.80 0.05
C SER A 118 -0.76 10.56 -0.55
N GLY A 119 -1.24 9.31 -0.55
CA GLY A 119 -2.57 8.95 -1.07
C GLY A 119 -2.73 9.04 -2.59
N VAL A 120 -1.65 9.34 -3.31
CA VAL A 120 -1.59 9.32 -4.78
C VAL A 120 -1.58 7.86 -5.26
N MET A 121 -2.13 7.57 -6.45
CA MET A 121 -2.43 6.19 -6.85
C MET A 121 -1.49 5.60 -7.91
N THR A 122 -1.22 6.31 -9.00
CA THR A 122 -0.47 5.71 -10.12
C THR A 122 0.97 6.18 -10.18
N SER A 123 1.87 5.35 -10.70
CA SER A 123 3.28 5.72 -10.87
C SER A 123 3.49 7.04 -11.63
N PRO A 124 2.77 7.36 -12.74
CA PRO A 124 2.89 8.65 -13.41
C PRO A 124 2.48 9.85 -12.55
N GLU A 125 1.49 9.68 -11.66
CA GLU A 125 1.12 10.71 -10.71
C GLU A 125 2.22 10.91 -9.66
N HIS A 126 2.79 9.84 -9.11
CA HIS A 126 3.92 9.91 -8.19
C HIS A 126 5.15 10.59 -8.82
N VAL A 127 5.50 10.25 -10.07
CA VAL A 127 6.58 10.92 -10.81
C VAL A 127 6.34 12.42 -10.87
N ALA A 128 5.12 12.85 -11.22
CA ALA A 128 4.79 14.27 -11.33
C ALA A 128 4.81 15.00 -9.97
N VAL A 129 4.42 14.31 -8.90
CA VAL A 129 4.47 14.82 -7.52
C VAL A 129 5.92 14.95 -7.05
N PHE A 130 6.76 13.94 -7.26
CA PHE A 130 8.19 13.94 -6.93
C PHE A 130 8.95 15.07 -7.61
N GLN A 131 8.62 15.36 -8.88
CA GLN A 131 9.20 16.47 -9.64
C GLN A 131 8.91 17.86 -9.04
N GLN A 132 7.84 18.00 -8.25
CA GLN A 132 7.43 19.29 -7.67
C GLN A 132 7.71 19.41 -6.17
N ALA A 133 7.79 18.28 -5.46
CA ALA A 133 7.92 18.21 -4.00
C ALA A 133 9.04 19.12 -3.45
N THR A 134 10.25 19.04 -4.01
CA THR A 134 11.39 19.86 -3.59
C THR A 134 11.14 21.35 -3.78
N SER A 135 10.56 21.75 -4.91
CA SER A 135 10.27 23.16 -5.19
C SER A 135 9.17 23.76 -4.30
N LEU A 136 8.28 22.89 -3.80
CA LEU A 136 7.20 23.24 -2.89
C LEU A 136 7.60 23.13 -1.41
N GLY A 137 8.79 22.59 -1.11
CA GLY A 137 9.28 22.42 0.26
C GLY A 137 8.50 21.41 1.09
N VAL A 138 7.96 20.38 0.42
CA VAL A 138 7.19 19.29 1.05
C VAL A 138 7.86 17.94 0.79
N LEU A 139 7.57 16.94 1.62
CA LEU A 139 7.95 15.55 1.32
C LEU A 139 6.78 14.79 0.71
N ALA A 140 7.07 13.91 -0.24
CA ALA A 140 6.09 13.05 -0.89
C ALA A 140 6.42 11.58 -0.60
N ILE A 141 5.44 10.85 -0.06
CA ILE A 141 5.58 9.44 0.30
C ILE A 141 4.73 8.61 -0.67
N ASN A 142 5.42 7.93 -1.57
CA ASN A 142 4.84 6.91 -2.43
C ASN A 142 4.59 5.63 -1.62
N HIS A 143 3.35 5.17 -1.65
CA HIS A 143 2.91 3.95 -0.96
C HIS A 143 2.44 2.88 -1.94
N ILE A 144 2.30 3.16 -3.25
CA ILE A 144 1.63 2.21 -4.14
C ILE A 144 2.10 2.24 -5.59
N GLY A 145 2.70 3.34 -6.06
CA GLY A 145 3.34 3.39 -7.38
C GLY A 145 4.53 2.43 -7.44
N ARG A 146 4.50 1.49 -8.39
CA ARG A 146 5.49 0.38 -8.50
C ARG A 146 6.42 0.48 -9.71
N ALA A 147 6.32 1.51 -10.54
CA ALA A 147 7.25 1.69 -11.66
C ALA A 147 8.69 1.86 -11.13
N ASP A 148 9.66 1.14 -11.71
CA ASP A 148 11.04 1.15 -11.24
C ASP A 148 11.70 2.54 -11.34
N ASN A 149 11.22 3.37 -12.27
CA ASN A 149 11.74 4.73 -12.42
C ASN A 149 11.53 5.63 -11.18
N LEU A 150 10.59 5.32 -10.28
CA LEU A 150 10.35 6.09 -9.05
C LEU A 150 11.52 6.04 -8.06
N VAL A 151 12.34 5.00 -8.14
CA VAL A 151 13.60 4.82 -7.40
C VAL A 151 14.81 4.86 -8.34
N GLY A 152 14.59 5.29 -9.57
CA GLY A 152 15.58 5.43 -10.65
C GLY A 152 15.57 6.84 -11.24
N GLU A 153 15.36 6.98 -12.55
CA GLU A 153 15.39 8.28 -13.26
C GLU A 153 14.50 9.37 -12.63
N ALA A 154 13.37 9.00 -12.02
CA ALA A 154 12.42 9.92 -11.41
C ALA A 154 12.54 10.00 -9.87
N CYS A 155 13.58 9.41 -9.27
CA CYS A 155 13.82 9.56 -7.83
C CYS A 155 14.01 11.04 -7.48
N SER A 156 13.75 11.38 -6.22
CA SER A 156 13.73 12.77 -5.78
C SER A 156 14.27 12.93 -4.36
N PRO A 157 15.06 13.97 -4.07
CA PRO A 157 15.48 14.29 -2.71
C PRO A 157 14.31 14.51 -1.74
N ASN A 158 13.10 14.77 -2.22
CA ASN A 158 11.90 14.95 -1.38
C ASN A 158 10.84 13.88 -1.67
N GLY A 159 11.18 12.84 -2.44
CA GLY A 159 10.32 11.68 -2.70
C GLY A 159 10.86 10.46 -1.97
N PHE A 160 9.97 9.72 -1.30
CA PHE A 160 10.31 8.47 -0.60
C PHE A 160 9.32 7.38 -1.03
N THR A 161 9.82 6.17 -1.28
CA THR A 161 9.00 5.03 -1.72
C THR A 161 8.98 3.96 -0.65
N THR A 162 7.79 3.61 -0.18
CA THR A 162 7.53 2.65 0.91
C THR A 162 6.93 1.32 0.45
N THR A 163 6.82 1.13 -0.87
CA THR A 163 6.30 -0.08 -1.51
C THR A 163 7.35 -0.69 -2.44
N GLN A 164 7.16 -1.95 -2.83
CA GLN A 164 8.10 -2.64 -3.72
C GLN A 164 7.86 -2.28 -5.18
N SER A 165 8.94 -2.11 -5.94
CA SER A 165 8.90 -1.88 -7.38
C SER A 165 8.67 -3.18 -8.17
N ASN A 166 8.23 -3.04 -9.43
CA ASN A 166 7.96 -4.18 -10.31
C ASN A 166 9.18 -5.08 -10.51
N GLY A 167 10.36 -4.52 -10.76
CA GLY A 167 11.58 -5.31 -10.93
C GLY A 167 11.88 -6.21 -9.73
N VAL A 168 11.52 -5.78 -8.52
CA VAL A 168 11.76 -6.55 -7.28
C VAL A 168 10.74 -7.64 -7.10
N ILE A 169 9.48 -7.31 -7.37
CA ILE A 169 8.38 -8.29 -7.39
C ILE A 169 8.69 -9.40 -8.40
N ILE A 170 9.17 -9.04 -9.58
CA ILE A 170 9.44 -9.98 -10.66
C ILE A 170 10.73 -10.76 -10.41
N GLU A 171 11.76 -10.15 -9.83
CA GLU A 171 12.94 -10.89 -9.34
C GLU A 171 12.50 -11.96 -8.33
N ALA A 172 11.61 -11.63 -7.40
CA ALA A 172 11.07 -12.60 -6.45
C ALA A 172 10.30 -13.73 -7.14
N ILE A 173 9.39 -13.40 -8.06
CA ILE A 173 8.64 -14.38 -8.87
C ILE A 173 9.60 -15.25 -9.68
N SER A 174 10.69 -14.69 -10.20
CA SER A 174 11.68 -15.43 -11.01
C SER A 174 12.34 -16.59 -10.25
N GLN A 175 12.43 -16.50 -8.91
CA GLN A 175 13.00 -17.56 -8.07
C GLN A 175 12.14 -18.83 -8.06
N VAL A 176 10.83 -18.71 -8.23
CA VAL A 176 9.89 -19.85 -8.29
C VAL A 176 9.39 -20.14 -9.71
N LEU A 177 9.61 -19.22 -10.67
CA LEU A 177 9.17 -19.35 -12.05
C LEU A 177 9.57 -20.68 -12.71
N PRO A 178 10.78 -21.27 -12.48
CA PRO A 178 11.13 -22.59 -13.02
C PRO A 178 10.24 -23.75 -12.54
N ASP A 179 9.56 -23.59 -11.40
CA ASP A 179 8.67 -24.59 -10.81
C ASP A 179 7.19 -24.37 -11.19
N ILE A 180 6.87 -23.22 -11.81
CA ILE A 180 5.53 -22.91 -12.29
C ILE A 180 5.29 -23.61 -13.64
N PRO A 181 4.20 -24.42 -13.77
CA PRO A 181 3.90 -25.14 -15.02
C PRO A 181 3.69 -24.20 -16.22
N GLY A 182 4.12 -24.64 -17.40
CA GLY A 182 4.00 -23.88 -18.65
C GLY A 182 5.34 -23.43 -19.24
N GLN A 183 5.34 -23.18 -20.54
CA GLN A 183 6.50 -22.78 -21.33
C GLN A 183 6.17 -21.70 -22.37
N LYS A 184 4.90 -21.61 -22.78
CA LYS A 184 4.41 -20.63 -23.74
C LYS A 184 3.47 -19.67 -23.04
N TRP A 185 3.96 -18.46 -22.84
CA TRP A 185 3.30 -17.47 -22.02
C TRP A 185 2.49 -16.50 -22.87
N ALA A 186 1.28 -16.20 -22.40
CA ALA A 186 0.54 -15.03 -22.84
C ALA A 186 0.55 -13.96 -21.74
N LEU A 187 0.83 -12.72 -22.12
CA LEU A 187 0.83 -11.56 -21.25
C LEU A 187 -0.40 -10.70 -21.52
N LEU A 188 -1.06 -10.26 -20.45
CA LEU A 188 -2.13 -9.27 -20.51
C LEU A 188 -1.89 -8.19 -19.45
N ASN A 189 -1.60 -6.98 -19.91
CA ASN A 189 -1.16 -5.88 -19.05
C ASN A 189 -2.05 -4.66 -19.20
N ALA A 190 -2.17 -3.85 -18.15
CA ALA A 190 -2.79 -2.54 -18.22
C ALA A 190 -1.94 -1.56 -19.05
N ASP A 191 -2.55 -0.77 -19.93
CA ASP A 191 -1.88 0.13 -20.87
C ASP A 191 -1.45 1.46 -20.22
N TYR A 192 -0.55 1.36 -19.23
CA TYR A 192 0.15 2.48 -18.60
C TYR A 192 1.48 2.00 -18.02
N SER A 193 2.33 2.92 -17.53
CA SER A 193 3.71 2.65 -17.12
C SER A 193 3.91 1.35 -16.33
N THR A 194 3.08 1.08 -15.31
CA THR A 194 3.27 -0.11 -14.48
C THR A 194 3.03 -1.41 -15.24
N GLY A 195 2.10 -1.44 -16.19
CA GLY A 195 1.88 -2.61 -17.03
C GLY A 195 2.95 -2.79 -18.10
N HIS A 196 3.52 -1.70 -18.63
CA HIS A 196 4.65 -1.76 -19.56
C HIS A 196 5.92 -2.24 -18.86
N ASP A 197 6.22 -1.71 -17.66
CA ASP A 197 7.36 -2.15 -16.85
C ASP A 197 7.21 -3.64 -16.46
N ALA A 198 6.02 -4.05 -15.99
CA ALA A 198 5.76 -5.44 -15.64
C ALA A 198 5.89 -6.38 -16.86
N GLN A 199 5.42 -5.96 -18.04
CA GLN A 199 5.57 -6.70 -19.29
C GLN A 199 7.04 -6.93 -19.66
N GLU A 200 7.86 -5.89 -19.56
CA GLU A 200 9.28 -5.97 -19.90
C GLU A 200 10.03 -6.92 -18.95
N GLU A 201 9.85 -6.73 -17.64
CA GLU A 201 10.50 -7.49 -16.59
C GLU A 201 10.09 -8.97 -16.62
N ILE A 202 8.78 -9.28 -16.74
CA ILE A 202 8.33 -10.67 -16.77
C ILE A 202 8.77 -11.39 -18.05
N THR A 203 8.83 -10.69 -19.18
CA THR A 203 9.36 -11.24 -20.43
C THR A 203 10.81 -11.66 -20.25
N ARG A 204 11.63 -10.81 -19.61
CA ARG A 204 13.03 -11.14 -19.30
C ARG A 204 13.16 -12.36 -18.38
N ALA A 205 12.32 -12.45 -17.35
CA ALA A 205 12.30 -13.59 -16.44
C ALA A 205 11.88 -14.89 -17.15
N ILE A 206 10.86 -14.85 -18.01
CA ILE A 206 10.41 -15.99 -18.81
C ILE A 206 11.50 -16.45 -19.78
N ASP A 207 12.14 -15.54 -20.50
CA ASP A 207 13.23 -15.87 -21.43
C ASP A 207 14.41 -16.53 -20.69
N ALA A 208 14.72 -16.09 -19.47
CA ALA A 208 15.82 -16.63 -18.65
C ALA A 208 15.58 -18.08 -18.20
N THR A 209 14.32 -18.50 -18.06
CA THR A 209 13.96 -19.91 -17.75
C THR A 209 13.87 -20.78 -19.00
N GLY A 210 13.98 -20.20 -20.20
CA GLY A 210 13.84 -20.88 -21.49
C GLY A 210 12.40 -20.96 -22.01
N GLY A 211 11.47 -20.26 -21.36
CA GLY A 211 10.11 -20.08 -21.86
C GLY A 211 10.05 -19.13 -23.06
N GLU A 212 8.86 -19.00 -23.64
CA GLU A 212 8.59 -18.17 -24.81
C GLU A 212 7.31 -17.37 -24.61
N VAL A 213 7.36 -16.04 -24.78
CA VAL A 213 6.16 -15.22 -24.86
C VAL A 213 5.55 -15.33 -26.25
N VAL A 214 4.35 -15.92 -26.35
CA VAL A 214 3.64 -16.19 -27.62
C VAL A 214 2.43 -15.27 -27.87
N SER A 215 2.02 -14.51 -26.86
CA SER A 215 1.02 -13.46 -26.96
C SER A 215 1.36 -12.35 -25.97
N ASP A 216 1.27 -11.09 -26.39
CA ASP A 216 1.53 -9.94 -25.55
C ASP A 216 0.53 -8.83 -25.89
N GLN A 217 -0.27 -8.44 -24.90
CA GLN A 217 -1.43 -7.60 -25.10
C GLN A 217 -1.55 -6.55 -24.00
N PHE A 218 -1.99 -5.36 -24.39
CA PHE A 218 -2.30 -4.26 -23.49
C PHE A 218 -3.79 -3.91 -23.55
N VAL A 219 -4.37 -3.55 -22.40
CA VAL A 219 -5.76 -3.09 -22.27
C VAL A 219 -5.82 -1.77 -21.50
N PRO A 220 -6.64 -0.80 -21.94
CA PRO A 220 -6.84 0.41 -21.17
C PRO A 220 -7.56 0.09 -19.84
N LEU A 221 -7.34 0.92 -18.82
CA LEU A 221 -8.08 0.83 -17.57
C LEU A 221 -9.59 1.04 -17.79
N GLY A 222 -10.42 0.29 -17.07
CA GLY A 222 -11.88 0.28 -17.22
C GLY A 222 -12.36 -0.63 -18.36
N THR A 223 -11.54 -1.59 -18.79
CA THR A 223 -11.93 -2.58 -19.80
C THR A 223 -12.94 -3.56 -19.21
N THR A 224 -14.09 -3.68 -19.87
CA THR A 224 -15.20 -4.55 -19.40
C THR A 224 -15.48 -5.73 -20.33
N ASP A 225 -14.96 -5.71 -21.56
CA ASP A 225 -15.09 -6.80 -22.55
C ASP A 225 -13.67 -7.23 -22.97
N PHE A 226 -13.34 -8.49 -22.66
CA PHE A 226 -12.05 -9.11 -22.91
C PHE A 226 -12.11 -10.17 -24.01
N GLY A 227 -13.24 -10.32 -24.70
CA GLY A 227 -13.48 -11.45 -25.61
C GLY A 227 -12.46 -11.53 -26.75
N SER A 228 -11.99 -10.39 -27.28
CA SER A 228 -10.98 -10.37 -28.34
C SER A 228 -9.58 -10.71 -27.81
N GLN A 229 -9.25 -10.27 -26.59
CA GLN A 229 -7.97 -10.59 -25.94
C GLN A 229 -7.90 -12.08 -25.62
N ILE A 230 -8.95 -12.62 -24.99
CA ILE A 230 -9.07 -14.05 -24.65
C ILE A 230 -8.96 -14.92 -25.91
N THR A 231 -9.65 -14.55 -27.00
CA THR A 231 -9.58 -15.32 -28.26
C THR A 231 -8.14 -15.34 -28.81
N GLN A 232 -7.45 -14.20 -28.81
CA GLN A 232 -6.06 -14.12 -29.27
C GLN A 232 -5.10 -14.94 -28.38
N ILE A 233 -5.33 -14.97 -27.06
CA ILE A 233 -4.57 -15.81 -26.13
C ILE A 233 -4.77 -17.28 -26.50
N MET A 234 -6.02 -17.74 -26.66
CA MET A 234 -6.32 -19.13 -27.03
C MET A 234 -5.73 -19.52 -28.40
N GLU A 235 -5.76 -18.61 -29.38
CA GLU A 235 -5.21 -18.83 -30.71
C GLU A 235 -3.66 -18.85 -30.74
N SER A 236 -3.01 -18.21 -29.78
CA SER A 236 -1.54 -18.19 -29.66
C SER A 236 -0.95 -19.55 -29.28
N GLY A 237 -1.75 -20.43 -28.66
CA GLY A 237 -1.29 -21.70 -28.12
C GLY A 237 -0.45 -21.54 -26.85
N ALA A 238 -0.64 -20.45 -26.11
CA ALA A 238 -0.11 -20.27 -24.76
C ALA A 238 -0.64 -21.37 -23.83
N ASP A 239 0.22 -21.85 -22.94
CA ASP A 239 -0.10 -22.80 -21.87
C ASP A 239 0.10 -22.20 -20.47
N ALA A 240 0.53 -20.94 -20.37
CA ALA A 240 0.56 -20.18 -19.13
C ALA A 240 0.20 -18.69 -19.35
N LEU A 241 -0.30 -18.04 -18.31
CA LEU A 241 -0.67 -16.62 -18.33
C LEU A 241 0.16 -15.82 -17.32
N ALA A 242 0.58 -14.60 -17.68
CA ALA A 242 0.96 -13.58 -16.71
C ALA A 242 0.08 -12.34 -16.88
N LEU A 243 -0.50 -11.87 -15.78
CA LEU A 243 -1.53 -10.85 -15.75
C LEU A 243 -1.08 -9.67 -14.90
N THR A 244 -1.24 -8.47 -15.45
CA THR A 244 -1.07 -7.19 -14.75
C THR A 244 -2.34 -6.36 -14.97
N VAL A 245 -3.47 -6.87 -14.48
CA VAL A 245 -4.81 -6.30 -14.62
C VAL A 245 -5.49 -6.28 -13.26
N TYR A 246 -6.13 -5.17 -12.89
CA TYR A 246 -6.49 -4.86 -11.50
C TYR A 246 -8.01 -4.78 -11.28
N GLY A 247 -8.44 -5.00 -10.04
CA GLY A 247 -9.79 -4.68 -9.57
C GLY A 247 -10.92 -5.21 -10.46
N ALA A 248 -11.88 -4.36 -10.79
CA ALA A 248 -13.03 -4.71 -11.62
C ALA A 248 -12.65 -5.25 -13.01
N ASP A 249 -11.56 -4.78 -13.61
CA ASP A 249 -11.07 -5.26 -14.90
C ASP A 249 -10.60 -6.73 -14.77
N LEU A 250 -9.90 -7.07 -13.67
CA LEU A 250 -9.50 -8.46 -13.40
C LEU A 250 -10.71 -9.36 -13.19
N VAL A 251 -11.69 -8.93 -12.39
CA VAL A 251 -12.93 -9.66 -12.16
C VAL A 251 -13.66 -9.91 -13.49
N ALA A 252 -13.70 -8.91 -14.38
CA ALA A 252 -14.30 -9.05 -15.70
C ALA A 252 -13.52 -10.02 -16.60
N PHE A 253 -12.19 -9.96 -16.60
CA PHE A 253 -11.33 -10.90 -17.34
C PHE A 253 -11.53 -12.34 -16.86
N VAL A 254 -11.43 -12.61 -15.56
CA VAL A 254 -11.54 -13.98 -15.01
C VAL A 254 -12.90 -14.60 -15.33
N ASN A 255 -13.99 -13.84 -15.15
CA ASN A 255 -15.33 -14.32 -15.47
C ASN A 255 -15.53 -14.64 -16.96
N GLN A 256 -14.87 -13.89 -17.85
CA GLN A 256 -14.94 -14.13 -19.29
C GLN A 256 -13.99 -15.26 -19.72
N ALA A 257 -12.80 -15.35 -19.14
CA ALA A 257 -11.84 -16.42 -19.40
C ALA A 257 -12.46 -17.80 -19.10
N GLU A 258 -13.19 -17.93 -17.99
CA GLU A 258 -13.95 -19.15 -17.66
C GLU A 258 -15.05 -19.43 -18.71
N GLN A 259 -15.84 -18.42 -19.12
CA GLN A 259 -16.90 -18.60 -20.14
C GLN A 259 -16.36 -19.06 -21.50
N TYR A 260 -15.16 -18.62 -21.86
CA TYR A 260 -14.48 -18.98 -23.10
C TYR A 260 -13.71 -20.32 -22.98
N GLY A 261 -13.54 -20.85 -21.78
CA GLY A 261 -12.74 -22.07 -21.52
C GLY A 261 -11.23 -21.83 -21.58
N LEU A 262 -10.77 -20.58 -21.42
CA LEU A 262 -9.35 -20.26 -21.37
C LEU A 262 -8.68 -20.88 -20.14
N SER A 263 -9.37 -20.88 -18.99
CA SER A 263 -8.87 -21.49 -17.75
C SER A 263 -8.55 -22.98 -17.90
N ASP A 264 -9.28 -23.70 -18.76
CA ASP A 264 -9.04 -25.12 -19.05
C ASP A 264 -7.87 -25.35 -20.03
N SER A 265 -7.40 -24.27 -20.67
CA SER A 265 -6.38 -24.31 -21.73
C SER A 265 -4.98 -23.92 -21.26
N VAL A 266 -4.84 -23.46 -20.01
CA VAL A 266 -3.57 -23.04 -19.40
C VAL A 266 -3.28 -23.87 -18.16
N GLU A 267 -2.01 -24.18 -17.91
CA GLU A 267 -1.54 -24.96 -16.76
C GLU A 267 -1.29 -24.08 -15.54
N SER A 268 -1.02 -22.80 -15.74
CA SER A 268 -0.75 -21.84 -14.66
C SER A 268 -1.17 -20.41 -15.02
N THR A 269 -1.30 -19.58 -14.01
CA THR A 269 -1.48 -18.13 -14.14
C THR A 269 -0.70 -17.42 -13.04
N ILE A 270 0.04 -16.39 -13.41
CA ILE A 270 0.72 -15.48 -12.48
C ILE A 270 -0.03 -14.14 -12.50
N ALA A 271 -0.48 -13.67 -11.34
CA ALA A 271 -1.02 -12.33 -11.15
C ALA A 271 0.06 -11.43 -10.51
N ILE A 272 0.57 -10.47 -11.27
CA ILE A 272 1.66 -9.59 -10.85
C ILE A 272 1.06 -8.34 -10.21
N ALA A 273 1.10 -8.28 -8.88
CA ALA A 273 0.56 -7.21 -8.04
C ALA A 273 -0.91 -6.87 -8.38
N SER A 274 -1.71 -7.86 -8.81
CA SER A 274 -3.00 -7.59 -9.45
C SER A 274 -4.18 -8.35 -8.85
N LEU A 275 -3.95 -9.53 -8.26
CA LEU A 275 -4.96 -10.31 -7.56
C LEU A 275 -4.86 -10.02 -6.05
N THR A 276 -5.94 -9.53 -5.47
CA THR A 276 -6.04 -9.13 -4.06
C THR A 276 -7.18 -9.86 -3.37
N GLU A 277 -7.06 -10.01 -2.05
CA GLU A 277 -7.98 -10.77 -1.20
C GLU A 277 -9.42 -10.23 -1.28
N ASN A 278 -9.59 -8.90 -1.42
CA ASN A 278 -10.91 -8.27 -1.59
C ASN A 278 -11.63 -8.73 -2.87
N LEU A 279 -10.92 -9.28 -3.86
CA LEU A 279 -11.52 -9.81 -5.09
C LEU A 279 -11.98 -11.26 -4.96
N PHE A 280 -11.50 -12.02 -3.96
CA PHE A 280 -11.86 -13.42 -3.78
C PHE A 280 -13.37 -13.66 -3.64
N PRO A 281 -14.17 -12.83 -2.93
CA PRO A 281 -15.62 -13.00 -2.88
C PRO A 281 -16.31 -12.87 -4.25
N ALA A 282 -15.76 -12.05 -5.16
CA ALA A 282 -16.33 -11.84 -6.49
C ALA A 282 -15.86 -12.90 -7.51
N ILE A 283 -14.64 -13.41 -7.35
CA ILE A 283 -14.00 -14.34 -8.29
C ILE A 283 -14.24 -15.80 -7.89
N GLY A 284 -14.17 -16.11 -6.59
CA GLY A 284 -14.30 -17.46 -6.04
C GLY A 284 -13.17 -18.40 -6.45
N ASP A 285 -13.47 -19.69 -6.50
CA ASP A 285 -12.48 -20.77 -6.71
C ASP A 285 -11.78 -20.76 -8.09
N LYS A 286 -12.17 -19.85 -9.00
CA LYS A 286 -11.62 -19.73 -10.36
C LYS A 286 -10.14 -19.37 -10.41
N VAL A 287 -9.62 -18.81 -9.32
CA VAL A 287 -8.22 -18.42 -9.16
C VAL A 287 -7.42 -19.41 -8.34
N GLY A 288 -8.00 -20.56 -7.95
CA GLY A 288 -7.24 -21.61 -7.26
C GLY A 288 -6.02 -22.06 -8.07
N GLY A 289 -4.86 -22.12 -7.44
CA GLY A 289 -3.57 -22.43 -8.07
C GLY A 289 -2.94 -21.28 -8.85
N TRP A 290 -3.51 -20.07 -8.81
CA TRP A 290 -2.84 -18.89 -9.35
C TRP A 290 -1.66 -18.51 -8.45
N TYR A 291 -0.56 -18.11 -9.08
CA TYR A 291 0.62 -17.59 -8.40
C TYR A 291 0.56 -16.06 -8.39
N GLY A 292 1.24 -15.44 -7.45
CA GLY A 292 1.39 -13.99 -7.43
C GLY A 292 2.33 -13.54 -6.33
N ASN A 293 2.60 -12.25 -6.29
CA ASN A 293 3.23 -11.64 -5.13
C ASN A 293 2.17 -11.14 -4.17
N VAL A 294 2.47 -11.27 -2.88
CA VAL A 294 1.71 -10.65 -1.81
C VAL A 294 2.63 -9.56 -1.25
N GLY A 295 2.26 -8.30 -1.43
CA GLY A 295 3.06 -7.16 -0.93
C GLY A 295 2.98 -6.98 0.60
N TYR A 296 2.01 -7.66 1.22
CA TYR A 296 1.69 -7.60 2.64
C TYR A 296 1.05 -8.93 3.08
N ASP A 297 1.70 -9.68 3.96
CA ASP A 297 1.11 -10.87 4.56
C ASP A 297 0.19 -10.48 5.74
N VAL A 298 -1.12 -10.54 5.52
CA VAL A 298 -2.14 -10.28 6.55
C VAL A 298 -2.03 -11.22 7.77
N THR A 299 -1.40 -12.38 7.59
CA THR A 299 -1.20 -13.38 8.66
C THR A 299 0.16 -13.29 9.34
N TRP A 300 0.97 -12.28 9.00
CA TRP A 300 2.29 -12.08 9.59
C TRP A 300 2.24 -12.05 11.13
N ASP A 301 3.09 -12.85 11.77
CA ASP A 301 3.09 -13.04 13.22
C ASP A 301 3.87 -11.92 13.94
N SER A 302 3.26 -10.74 14.04
CA SER A 302 3.74 -9.63 14.87
C SER A 302 2.61 -8.96 15.64
N GLU A 303 2.92 -8.39 16.81
CA GLU A 303 1.93 -7.66 17.62
C GLU A 303 1.35 -6.46 16.86
N LEU A 304 2.19 -5.74 16.09
CA LEU A 304 1.77 -4.61 15.27
C LEU A 304 0.80 -5.05 14.18
N ASN A 305 1.11 -6.12 13.45
CA ASN A 305 0.27 -6.63 12.38
C ASN A 305 -1.08 -7.13 12.92
N GLN A 306 -1.07 -7.92 13.99
CA GLN A 306 -2.28 -8.44 14.61
C GLN A 306 -3.20 -7.31 15.10
N ALA A 307 -2.63 -6.26 15.71
CA ALA A 307 -3.39 -5.09 16.14
C ALA A 307 -3.98 -4.31 14.96
N PHE A 308 -3.20 -4.09 13.90
CA PHE A 308 -3.67 -3.44 12.69
C PHE A 308 -4.81 -4.23 12.03
N VAL A 309 -4.65 -5.54 11.84
CA VAL A 309 -5.68 -6.40 11.23
C VAL A 309 -6.96 -6.39 12.06
N GLU A 310 -6.87 -6.57 13.39
CA GLU A 310 -8.04 -6.59 14.28
C GLU A 310 -8.77 -5.24 14.26
N GLY A 311 -8.05 -4.14 14.49
CA GLY A 311 -8.66 -2.81 14.61
C GLY A 311 -9.16 -2.26 13.27
N TYR A 312 -8.43 -2.49 12.17
CA TYR A 312 -8.90 -2.14 10.83
C TYR A 312 -10.18 -2.92 10.47
N THR A 313 -10.22 -4.22 10.79
CA THR A 313 -11.42 -5.04 10.57
C THR A 313 -12.60 -4.57 11.42
N GLU A 314 -12.37 -4.15 12.67
CA GLU A 314 -13.42 -3.62 13.54
C GLU A 314 -14.01 -2.31 12.98
N GLU A 315 -13.17 -1.42 12.46
CA GLU A 315 -13.59 -0.11 11.94
C GLU A 315 -14.29 -0.22 10.57
N TYR A 316 -13.71 -0.97 9.63
CA TYR A 316 -14.18 -1.00 8.23
C TYR A 316 -15.03 -2.22 7.88
N GLY A 317 -15.06 -3.24 8.75
CA GLY A 317 -15.90 -4.44 8.59
C GLY A 317 -15.30 -5.51 7.69
N GLU A 318 -14.08 -5.32 7.19
CA GLU A 318 -13.34 -6.29 6.39
C GLU A 318 -11.84 -6.24 6.72
N ALA A 319 -11.15 -7.36 6.52
CA ALA A 319 -9.72 -7.46 6.77
C ALA A 319 -8.93 -6.60 5.75
N PRO A 320 -7.82 -5.97 6.16
CA PRO A 320 -7.00 -5.22 5.24
C PRO A 320 -6.32 -6.16 4.24
N TYR A 321 -6.03 -5.61 3.07
CA TYR A 321 -5.16 -6.19 2.05
C TYR A 321 -4.04 -5.19 1.74
N TYR A 322 -3.18 -5.46 0.74
CA TYR A 322 -1.96 -4.66 0.59
C TYR A 322 -2.18 -3.16 0.31
N PHE A 323 -3.29 -2.72 -0.30
CA PHE A 323 -3.52 -1.28 -0.54
C PHE A 323 -3.67 -0.45 0.74
N PRO A 324 -4.63 -0.74 1.63
CA PRO A 324 -4.71 -0.03 2.91
C PRO A 324 -3.49 -0.28 3.80
N ALA A 325 -2.89 -1.48 3.73
CA ALA A 325 -1.69 -1.82 4.50
C ALA A 325 -0.46 -1.02 4.07
N ASP A 326 -0.21 -0.87 2.76
CA ASP A 326 0.91 -0.08 2.25
C ASP A 326 0.73 1.41 2.61
N ALA A 327 -0.51 1.93 2.55
CA ALA A 327 -0.83 3.28 3.01
C ALA A 327 -0.60 3.47 4.51
N TYR A 328 -1.00 2.49 5.33
CA TYR A 328 -0.72 2.47 6.77
C TYR A 328 0.79 2.44 7.03
N ASN A 329 1.54 1.59 6.34
CA ASN A 329 3.00 1.51 6.47
C ASN A 329 3.71 2.81 6.06
N ALA A 330 3.20 3.53 5.05
CA ALA A 330 3.68 4.86 4.69
C ALA A 330 3.45 5.90 5.81
N ALA A 331 2.34 5.79 6.54
CA ALA A 331 2.08 6.60 7.72
C ALA A 331 3.05 6.26 8.86
N LEU A 332 3.29 4.98 9.13
CA LEU A 332 4.28 4.53 10.12
C LEU A 332 5.68 5.07 9.83
N ALA A 333 6.12 5.01 8.57
CA ALA A 333 7.41 5.56 8.16
C ALA A 333 7.53 7.06 8.48
N LEU A 334 6.46 7.82 8.18
CA LEU A 334 6.43 9.25 8.48
C LEU A 334 6.44 9.53 9.99
N PHE A 335 5.63 8.80 10.77
CA PHE A 335 5.54 8.99 12.21
C PHE A 335 6.86 8.66 12.89
N ALA A 336 7.47 7.52 12.54
CA ALA A 336 8.78 7.11 13.07
C ALA A 336 9.87 8.15 12.78
N ALA A 337 9.89 8.71 11.56
CA ALA A 337 10.87 9.73 11.19
C ALA A 337 10.63 11.08 11.88
N ILE A 338 9.38 11.47 12.15
CA ILE A 338 9.07 12.67 12.93
C ILE A 338 9.54 12.51 14.38
N GLU A 339 9.29 11.35 14.99
CA GLU A 339 9.73 11.04 16.35
C GLU A 339 11.26 11.02 16.47
N ASP A 340 11.95 10.38 15.52
CA ASP A 340 13.41 10.34 15.50
C ASP A 340 14.03 11.73 15.24
N ALA A 341 13.43 12.54 14.37
CA ALA A 341 13.85 13.92 14.13
C ALA A 341 13.57 14.84 15.32
N GLY A 342 12.58 14.53 16.17
CA GLY A 342 12.05 15.43 17.19
C GLY A 342 11.55 16.76 16.60
N SER A 343 11.07 16.73 15.35
CA SER A 343 10.69 17.89 14.56
C SER A 343 9.64 17.50 13.52
N ILE A 344 8.69 18.40 13.25
CA ILE A 344 7.69 18.25 12.19
C ILE A 344 8.08 19.00 10.91
N ALA A 345 9.27 19.63 10.87
CA ALA A 345 9.71 20.38 9.71
C ALA A 345 10.20 19.43 8.60
N PRO A 346 9.75 19.59 7.33
CA PRO A 346 10.11 18.70 6.22
C PRO A 346 11.61 18.43 6.06
N ASP A 347 12.48 19.44 6.22
CA ASP A 347 13.93 19.25 6.07
C ASP A 347 14.54 18.38 7.17
N ASP A 348 14.04 18.49 8.41
CA ASP A 348 14.52 17.68 9.55
C ASP A 348 14.01 16.23 9.41
N VAL A 349 12.72 16.08 9.06
CA VAL A 349 12.09 14.76 8.84
C VAL A 349 12.69 14.04 7.65
N LYS A 350 13.06 14.76 6.59
CA LYS A 350 13.78 14.20 5.44
C LYS A 350 15.08 13.53 5.88
N ALA A 351 15.88 14.21 6.68
CA ALA A 351 17.17 13.70 7.14
C ALA A 351 17.02 12.43 8.01
N SER A 352 15.94 12.34 8.78
CA SER A 352 15.59 11.11 9.50
C SER A 352 15.12 10.01 8.56
N LEU A 353 14.17 10.32 7.65
CA LEU A 353 13.65 9.38 6.66
C LEU A 353 14.76 8.74 5.81
N GLU A 354 15.80 9.48 5.41
CA GLU A 354 16.93 8.97 4.62
C GLU A 354 17.57 7.69 5.20
N THR A 355 17.47 7.45 6.52
CA THR A 355 18.11 6.30 7.18
C THR A 355 17.23 5.61 8.24
N ILE A 356 15.93 5.92 8.27
CA ILE A 356 15.05 5.43 9.34
C ILE A 356 14.94 3.90 9.31
N THR A 357 15.02 3.30 10.49
CA THR A 357 14.66 1.90 10.74
C THR A 357 13.50 1.88 11.71
N TYR A 358 12.43 1.16 11.39
CA TYR A 358 11.23 1.08 12.22
C TYR A 358 10.54 -0.28 12.07
N GLU A 359 9.68 -0.64 13.03
CA GLU A 359 8.84 -1.83 12.95
C GLU A 359 7.70 -1.58 11.96
N GLY A 360 7.72 -2.27 10.81
CA GLY A 360 6.65 -2.27 9.82
C GLY A 360 5.71 -3.47 9.98
N LEU A 361 4.68 -3.53 9.14
CA LEU A 361 3.67 -4.61 9.20
C LEU A 361 4.25 -6.02 8.97
N ASN A 362 5.31 -6.13 8.17
CA ASN A 362 6.02 -7.39 7.89
C ASN A 362 7.39 -7.44 8.57
N GLY A 363 7.52 -6.80 9.74
CA GLY A 363 8.75 -6.76 10.55
C GLY A 363 9.56 -5.48 10.36
N GLU A 364 10.75 -5.46 10.95
CA GLU A 364 11.68 -4.33 10.88
C GLU A 364 12.10 -4.03 9.43
N VAL A 365 11.95 -2.77 9.03
CA VAL A 365 12.27 -2.27 7.69
C VAL A 365 13.16 -1.05 7.79
N THR A 366 13.99 -0.82 6.77
CA THR A 366 14.93 0.31 6.73
C THR A 366 14.81 1.06 5.41
N MET A 367 14.77 2.39 5.48
CA MET A 367 14.86 3.24 4.30
C MET A 367 16.31 3.32 3.82
N ARG A 368 16.55 3.01 2.55
CA ARG A 368 17.85 3.15 1.91
C ARG A 368 18.07 4.59 1.44
N ALA A 369 19.16 5.19 1.90
CA ALA A 369 19.49 6.59 1.61
C ALA A 369 19.77 6.88 0.13
N ASP A 370 20.41 5.94 -0.58
CA ASP A 370 20.90 6.18 -1.94
C ASP A 370 19.81 6.47 -2.98
N ASP A 371 18.60 5.92 -2.77
CA ASP A 371 17.46 6.03 -3.69
C ASP A 371 16.10 6.25 -2.99
N HIS A 372 16.10 6.52 -1.68
CA HIS A 372 14.91 6.70 -0.84
C HIS A 372 13.88 5.58 -1.00
N ARG A 373 14.37 4.36 -0.98
CA ARG A 373 13.55 3.15 -1.08
C ARG A 373 13.51 2.40 0.24
N LEU A 374 12.30 2.06 0.69
CA LEU A 374 12.10 1.15 1.80
C LEU A 374 12.48 -0.29 1.39
N LEU A 375 13.35 -0.90 2.20
CA LEU A 375 13.76 -2.28 2.04
C LEU A 375 12.78 -3.17 2.81
N THR A 376 11.89 -3.84 2.09
CA THR A 376 10.87 -4.75 2.64
C THR A 376 11.05 -6.15 2.07
N PRO A 377 10.59 -7.20 2.77
CA PRO A 377 10.49 -8.53 2.17
C PRO A 377 9.50 -8.54 1.00
N VAL A 378 9.61 -9.58 0.16
CA VAL A 378 8.60 -9.93 -0.86
C VAL A 378 8.15 -11.36 -0.63
N PHE A 379 6.83 -11.55 -0.65
CA PHE A 379 6.22 -12.86 -0.56
C PHE A 379 5.77 -13.29 -1.95
N VAL A 380 6.13 -14.51 -2.34
CA VAL A 380 5.55 -15.18 -3.51
C VAL A 380 4.64 -16.28 -3.02
N SER A 381 3.41 -16.28 -3.50
CA SER A 381 2.31 -17.08 -2.96
C SER A 381 1.56 -17.79 -4.08
N GLU A 382 0.87 -18.85 -3.71
CA GLU A 382 -0.12 -19.55 -4.53
C GLU A 382 -1.49 -19.42 -3.87
N VAL A 383 -2.56 -19.26 -4.65
CA VAL A 383 -3.92 -19.29 -4.12
C VAL A 383 -4.31 -20.73 -3.79
N ALA A 384 -4.56 -21.00 -2.51
CA ALA A 384 -5.01 -22.29 -2.00
C ALA A 384 -6.43 -22.20 -1.39
N GLU A 385 -7.00 -23.34 -1.03
CA GLU A 385 -8.25 -23.40 -0.26
C GLU A 385 -7.99 -22.94 1.19
N GLY A 386 -8.61 -21.82 1.57
CA GLY A 386 -8.59 -21.26 2.92
C GLY A 386 -9.84 -21.59 3.74
N ALA A 387 -9.93 -21.04 4.95
CA ALA A 387 -11.04 -21.32 5.88
C ALA A 387 -12.40 -20.81 5.38
N ASP A 388 -12.41 -19.65 4.71
CA ASP A 388 -13.62 -18.94 4.27
C ASP A 388 -13.66 -18.72 2.74
N GLY A 389 -12.87 -19.48 1.98
CA GLY A 389 -12.74 -19.36 0.53
C GLY A 389 -11.27 -19.41 0.08
N PRO A 390 -10.95 -19.01 -1.16
CA PRO A 390 -9.58 -18.87 -1.63
C PRO A 390 -8.76 -17.97 -0.69
N ALA A 391 -7.50 -18.35 -0.46
CA ALA A 391 -6.56 -17.58 0.35
C ALA A 391 -5.15 -17.73 -0.22
N TRP A 392 -4.30 -16.72 -0.01
CA TRP A 392 -2.89 -16.83 -0.35
C TRP A 392 -2.18 -17.79 0.61
N GLN A 393 -1.38 -18.68 0.04
CA GLN A 393 -0.42 -19.51 0.74
C GLN A 393 0.99 -19.12 0.29
N THR A 394 1.78 -18.55 1.19
CA THR A 394 3.18 -18.18 0.93
C THR A 394 4.00 -19.41 0.56
N LEU A 395 4.60 -19.39 -0.64
CA LEU A 395 5.52 -20.40 -1.13
C LEU A 395 6.96 -20.09 -0.71
N THR A 396 7.34 -18.82 -0.86
CA THR A 396 8.64 -18.32 -0.44
C THR A 396 8.52 -16.88 0.04
N GLU A 397 9.37 -16.56 1.01
CA GLU A 397 9.63 -15.22 1.49
C GLU A 397 11.07 -14.89 1.11
N LEU A 398 11.28 -13.73 0.49
CA LEU A 398 12.61 -13.22 0.19
C LEU A 398 12.82 -11.95 0.99
N SER A 399 13.82 -11.95 1.86
CA SER A 399 14.18 -10.75 2.59
C SER A 399 14.74 -9.69 1.63
N ALA A 400 14.74 -8.43 2.06
CA ALA A 400 15.37 -7.38 1.26
C ALA A 400 16.89 -7.62 1.06
N GLU A 401 17.54 -8.33 1.99
CA GLU A 401 18.94 -8.74 1.85
C GLU A 401 19.12 -9.84 0.78
N ASP A 402 18.20 -10.81 0.73
CA ASP A 402 18.25 -11.90 -0.26
C ASP A 402 18.05 -11.39 -1.70
N LEU A 403 17.29 -10.31 -1.87
CA LEU A 403 17.02 -9.71 -3.17
C LEU A 403 18.19 -8.87 -3.71
N ASP A 404 19.19 -8.52 -2.87
CA ASP A 404 20.40 -7.74 -3.22
C ASP A 404 20.15 -6.62 -4.27
N ILE A 405 19.09 -5.84 -4.05
CA ILE A 405 18.58 -4.95 -5.10
C ILE A 405 19.57 -3.81 -5.33
N PRO A 406 20.18 -3.65 -6.51
CA PRO A 406 21.12 -2.56 -6.73
C PRO A 406 20.43 -1.20 -6.72
N VAL A 407 21.20 -0.14 -6.45
CA VAL A 407 20.77 1.24 -6.69
C VAL A 407 20.82 1.50 -8.19
N ASP A 408 19.73 2.03 -8.76
CA ASP A 408 19.73 2.45 -10.16
C ASP A 408 20.68 3.64 -10.34
N PRO A 409 21.71 3.55 -11.20
CA PRO A 409 22.65 4.65 -11.44
C PRO A 409 21.99 5.89 -12.08
N ALA A 410 20.76 5.79 -12.59
CA ALA A 410 19.98 6.93 -13.06
C ALA A 410 19.37 7.76 -11.93
N CYS A 411 19.29 7.22 -10.70
CA CYS A 411 18.83 7.99 -9.56
C CYS A 411 19.86 9.07 -9.17
N SER A 412 19.36 10.30 -9.04
CA SER A 412 20.15 11.49 -8.69
C SER A 412 19.44 12.29 -7.59
N MET A 413 19.89 12.09 -6.35
CA MET A 413 19.35 12.72 -5.14
C MET A 413 19.84 14.15 -4.90
#